data_AF-A0A2D9IK79-F1
#
_entry.id   AF-A0A2D9IK79-F1
#
_cell.length_a   1.000
_cell.length_b   1.000
_cell.length_c   1.000
_cell.angle_alpha   90.00
_cell.angle_beta   90.00
_cell.angle_gamma   90.00
#
_symmetry.space_group_name_H-M   'P 1'
#
loop_
_entity.id
_entity.type
_entity.pdbx_description
1 polymer ?
#
loop_
_entity_poly.entity_id
_entity_poly.type
_entity_poly.pdbx_seq_one_letter_code
_entity_poly.pdbx_strand_id
1 'polypeptide(L)' 'MIKGCERCRQARINLSVIFVALIVINFVGRTLLNVEVTSLSDVLFLPSLGLLGSAVAIYFLQKKVK' A
#
# COMPACT_ATOMS: atom_id res chain seq x y z
N MET A 1 -14.76 24.67 -5.88
CA MET A 1 -14.06 23.40 -5.64
C MET A 1 -12.85 23.32 -6.57
N ILE A 2 -11.65 23.25 -5.99
CA ILE A 2 -10.37 23.38 -6.71
C ILE A 2 -10.07 22.07 -7.45
N LYS A 3 -9.96 22.12 -8.78
CA LYS A 3 -9.73 20.98 -9.70
C LYS A 3 -8.51 20.08 -9.37
N GLY A 4 -7.60 20.53 -8.50
CA GLY A 4 -6.46 19.72 -8.05
C GLY A 4 -6.83 18.55 -7.13
N CYS A 5 -8.00 18.58 -6.48
CA CYS A 5 -8.34 17.59 -5.46
C CYS A 5 -8.78 16.23 -6.06
N GLU A 6 -9.24 16.17 -7.31
CA GLU A 6 -9.68 14.89 -7.90
C GLU A 6 -8.52 13.90 -8.09
N ARG A 7 -7.35 14.37 -8.57
CA ARG A 7 -6.15 13.53 -8.68
C ARG A 7 -5.65 13.09 -7.31
N CYS A 8 -5.71 13.96 -6.31
CA CYS A 8 -5.36 13.61 -4.93
C CYS A 8 -6.34 12.59 -4.33
N ARG A 9 -7.65 12.74 -4.59
CA ARG A 9 -8.69 11.81 -4.17
C ARG A 9 -8.50 10.45 -4.81
N GLN A 10 -8.22 10.41 -6.11
CA GLN A 10 -7.95 9.16 -6.83
C GLN A 10 -6.67 8.49 -6.33
N ALA A 11 -5.59 9.25 -6.11
CA ALA A 11 -4.35 8.71 -5.55
C ALA A 11 -4.56 8.14 -4.13
N ARG A 12 -5.37 8.81 -3.30
CA ARG A 12 -5.72 8.32 -1.96
C ARG A 12 -6.51 7.01 -2.02
N ILE A 13 -7.50 6.91 -2.90
CA ILE A 13 -8.27 5.68 -3.10
C ILE A 13 -7.35 4.56 -3.57
N ASN A 14 -6.48 4.82 -4.57
CA ASN A 14 -5.53 3.82 -5.06
C ASN A 14 -4.59 3.34 -3.95
N LEU A 15 -4.03 4.25 -3.14
CA LEU A 15 -3.18 3.88 -2.01
C LEU A 15 -3.95 3.05 -0.97
N SER A 16 -5.19 3.41 -0.66
CA SER A 16 -6.03 2.62 0.25
C SER A 16 -6.31 1.21 -0.29
N VAL A 17 -6.63 1.09 -1.58
CA VAL A 17 -6.85 -0.22 -2.23
C VAL A 17 -5.57 -1.05 -2.23
N ILE A 18 -4.41 -0.44 -2.55
CA ILE A 18 -3.10 -1.10 -2.48
C ILE A 18 -2.82 -1.58 -1.06
N PHE A 19 -3.10 -0.75 -0.05
CA PHE A 19 -2.88 -1.13 1.34
C PHE A 19 -3.71 -2.34 1.76
N VAL A 20 -5.01 -2.34 1.43
CA VAL A 20 -5.90 -3.48 1.71
C VAL A 20 -5.43 -4.74 0.96
N ALA A 21 -5.05 -4.61 -0.31
CA ALA A 21 -4.53 -5.73 -1.09
C ALA A 21 -3.26 -6.32 -0.46
N LEU A 22 -2.33 -5.46 0.00
CA LEU A 22 -1.12 -5.89 0.69
C LEU A 22 -1.41 -6.58 2.02
N ILE A 23 -2.43 -6.14 2.77
CA ILE A 23 -2.88 -6.83 3.98
C ILE A 23 -3.38 -8.24 3.64
N VAL A 24 -4.24 -8.38 2.62
CA VAL A 24 -4.77 -9.68 2.20
C VAL A 24 -3.64 -10.60 1.73
N ILE A 25 -2.70 -10.11 0.91
CA ILE A 25 -1.55 -10.88 0.45
C ILE A 25 -0.67 -11.30 1.62
N ASN A 26 -0.38 -10.40 2.58
CA ASN A 26 0.42 -10.73 3.75
C ASN A 26 -0.27 -11.79 4.62
N PHE A 27 -1.58 -11.68 4.81
CA PHE A 27 -2.36 -12.66 5.56
C PHE A 27 -2.32 -14.04 4.88
N VAL A 28 -2.63 -14.10 3.58
CA VAL A 28 -2.60 -15.35 2.80
C VAL A 28 -1.20 -15.97 2.81
N GLY A 29 -0.16 -15.17 2.59
CA GLY A 29 1.22 -15.63 2.61
C GLY A 29 1.62 -16.23 3.96
N ARG A 30 1.21 -15.60 5.07
CA ARG A 30 1.45 -16.13 6.41
C ARG A 30 0.67 -17.42 6.68
N THR A 31 -0.58 -17.53 6.22
CA THR A 31 -1.36 -18.76 6.33
C THR A 31 -0.69 -19.91 5.57
N LEU A 32 -0.18 -19.66 4.37
CA LEU A 32 0.49 -20.68 3.55
C LEU A 32 1.85 -21.10 4.13
N LEU A 33 2.58 -20.17 4.75
CA LEU A 33 3.91 -20.40 5.33
C LEU A 33 3.86 -20.79 6.81
N ASN A 34 2.66 -20.92 7.39
CA ASN A 34 2.41 -21.25 8.79
C ASN A 34 3.18 -20.34 9.78
N VAL A 35 3.22 -19.04 9.46
CA VAL A 35 3.93 -18.04 10.28
C VAL A 35 3.00 -17.55 11.39
N GLU A 36 3.39 -17.79 12.64
CA GLU A 36 2.64 -17.33 13.81
C GLU A 36 2.51 -15.81 13.84
N VAL A 37 1.31 -15.34 14.21
CA VAL A 37 1.01 -13.92 14.41
C VAL A 37 0.97 -13.67 15.91
N THR A 38 2.06 -13.14 16.45
CA THR A 38 2.16 -12.81 17.89
C THR A 38 1.64 -11.40 18.18
N SER A 39 1.61 -10.52 17.19
CA SER A 39 1.16 -9.13 17.36
C SER A 39 0.47 -8.55 16.11
N LEU A 40 -0.39 -7.54 16.30
CA LEU A 40 -0.99 -6.78 15.19
C LEU A 40 0.07 -6.10 14.31
N SER A 41 1.20 -5.71 14.91
CA SER A 41 2.35 -5.14 14.18
C SER A 41 2.89 -6.07 13.11
N ASP A 42 2.91 -7.39 13.35
CA ASP A 42 3.41 -8.38 12.39
C ASP A 42 2.58 -8.44 11.11
N VAL A 43 1.29 -8.17 11.24
CA VAL A 43 0.34 -8.15 10.13
C VAL A 43 0.43 -6.82 9.36
N LEU A 44 0.72 -5.71 10.04
CA LEU A 44 0.69 -4.38 9.45
C LEU A 44 2.05 -3.91 8.93
N PHE A 45 3.17 -4.46 9.40
CA PHE A 45 4.52 -3.99 9.06
C PHE A 45 4.85 -4.17 7.58
N LEU A 46 4.67 -5.38 7.04
CA LEU A 46 4.92 -5.68 5.62
C LEU A 46 4.05 -4.84 4.66
N PRO A 47 2.72 -4.76 4.88
CA PRO A 47 1.85 -3.91 4.07
C PRO A 47 2.22 -2.44 4.13
N SER A 48 2.66 -1.94 5.29
CA SER A 48 3.10 -0.55 5.46
C SER A 48 4.38 -0.26 4.67
N LEU A 49 5.34 -1.17 4.67
CA LEU A 49 6.56 -1.06 3.84
C LEU A 49 6.23 -1.11 2.35
N GLY A 50 5.34 -2.01 1.93
CA GLY A 50 4.87 -2.08 0.54
C GLY A 50 4.14 -0.81 0.10
N LEU A 51 3.37 -0.19 1.00
CA LEU A 51 2.71 1.09 0.74
C LEU A 51 3.71 2.24 0.57
N LEU A 52 4.74 2.30 1.42
CA LEU A 52 5.81 3.28 1.27
C LEU A 52 6.58 3.10 -0.04
N GLY A 53 6.95 1.86 -0.39
CA GLY A 53 7.61 1.54 -1.65
C GLY A 53 6.77 1.93 -2.86
N SER A 54 5.47 1.65 -2.85
CA SER A 54 4.56 2.03 -3.93
C SER A 54 4.35 3.54 -4.04
N ALA A 55 4.25 4.27 -2.92
CA ALA A 55 4.21 5.73 -2.93
C ALA A 55 5.47 6.35 -3.54
N VAL A 56 6.65 5.83 -3.17
CA VAL A 56 7.95 6.25 -3.73
C VAL A 56 8.03 5.93 -5.22
N ALA A 57 7.63 4.72 -5.63
CA ALA A 57 7.62 4.32 -7.04
C ALA A 57 6.71 5.22 -7.88
N ILE A 58 5.51 5.53 -7.40
CA ILE A 58 4.58 6.45 -8.07
C ILE A 58 5.20 7.84 -8.22
N TYR A 59 5.85 8.36 -7.17
CA TYR A 59 6.53 9.65 -7.23
C TYR A 59 7.64 9.68 -8.29
N PHE A 60 8.51 8.66 -8.32
CA PHE A 60 9.59 8.59 -9.31
C PHE A 60 9.07 8.40 -10.74
N LEU A 61 8.04 7.59 -10.94
CA LEU A 61 7.39 7.41 -12.24
C LEU A 61 6.77 8.72 -12.74
N GLN A 62 6.07 9.45 -11.88
CA GLN A 62 5.51 10.76 -12.23
C GLN A 62 6.59 11.80 -12.54
N LYS A 63 7.74 11.73 -11.86
CA LYS A 63 8.90 12.60 -12.15
C LYS A 63 9.55 12.29 -13.50
N LYS A 64 9.54 11.04 -13.96
CA LYS A 64 10.12 10.65 -15.26
C LYS A 64 9.21 10.93 -16.46
N VAL A 65 7.90 11.02 -16.25
CA VAL A 65 6.91 11.30 -17.31
C VAL A 65 6.74 12.81 -17.57
N LYS A 66 7.39 13.65 -16.76
CA LYS A 66 7.37 15.12 -16.86
C LYS A 66 8.70 15.65 -17.36
#